data_AF-D3F6W9-F1
#
_entry.id   AF-D3F6W9-F1
#
_cell.length_a   1.000
_cell.length_b   1.000
_cell.length_c   1.000
_cell.angle_alpha   90.00
_cell.angle_beta   90.00
_cell.angle_gamma   90.00
#
_symmetry.space_group_name_H-M   'P 1'
#
loop_
_entity.id
_entity.type
_entity.pdbx_description
1 polymer ?
#
loop_
_entity_poly.entity_id
_entity_poly.type
_entity_poly.pdbx_seq_one_letter_code
_entity_poly.pdbx_strand_id
1 'polypeptide(L)'
;MPDPTIHAGGGHIAAQVAACRTGAGLAVCRQAGVFELRGAAADVVFAARSLARGAAGRGAQGMRGWWQLVSAQQALVALDGDSAALAPRIDALSAWAPDVAVTTDWSRAAVVLAGPVAERVLAAALPRLPRSRRVVADGHVRVVVVPREHSASTRDALLAVGRELGAVAVSLEAVQLNGAAERALTRRTTSAASSTGVESTPTGEPIP
;
A
#
# COMPACT_ATOMS: atom_id res chain seq x y z
N MET A 1 -8.74 -18.17 -34.42
CA MET A 1 -9.04 -16.99 -33.58
C MET A 1 -7.91 -16.82 -32.58
N PRO A 2 -7.14 -15.73 -32.63
CA PRO A 2 -6.08 -15.50 -31.66
C PRO A 2 -6.67 -15.18 -30.27
N ASP A 3 -6.11 -15.83 -29.27
CA ASP A 3 -6.38 -15.70 -27.84
C ASP A 3 -5.95 -14.30 -27.35
N PRO A 4 -6.82 -13.49 -26.70
CA PRO A 4 -6.45 -12.18 -26.18
C PRO A 4 -5.75 -12.29 -24.81
N THR A 5 -4.90 -13.29 -24.63
CA THR A 5 -3.92 -13.28 -23.55
C THR A 5 -2.86 -12.24 -23.91
N ILE A 6 -2.94 -11.07 -23.26
CA ILE A 6 -1.81 -10.15 -23.21
C ILE A 6 -0.62 -10.95 -22.68
N HIS A 7 0.30 -11.31 -23.57
CA HIS A 7 1.56 -11.94 -23.17
C HIS A 7 2.23 -11.06 -22.12
N ALA A 8 2.40 -11.60 -20.93
CA ALA A 8 3.03 -10.96 -19.78
C ALA A 8 4.56 -10.86 -19.95
N GLY A 9 5.01 -10.41 -21.13
CA GLY A 9 6.39 -10.05 -21.43
C GLY A 9 6.44 -8.60 -21.87
N GLY A 10 6.89 -7.71 -20.98
CA GLY A 10 7.28 -6.35 -21.35
C GLY A 10 6.17 -5.35 -21.73
N GLY A 11 4.92 -5.57 -21.30
CA GLY A 11 3.88 -4.54 -21.42
C GLY A 11 4.30 -3.28 -20.66
N HIS A 12 4.73 -2.25 -21.40
CA HIS A 12 5.35 -1.01 -20.95
C HIS A 12 4.83 -0.59 -19.56
N ILE A 13 5.69 -0.57 -18.53
CA ILE A 13 5.26 -0.33 -17.13
C ILE A 13 4.41 0.94 -16.98
N ALA A 14 4.63 1.95 -17.84
CA ALA A 14 3.80 3.14 -17.91
C ALA A 14 2.32 2.84 -18.24
N ALA A 15 2.01 1.87 -19.10
CA ALA A 15 0.64 1.46 -19.41
C ALA A 15 -0.03 0.80 -18.20
N GLN A 16 0.72 0.00 -17.44
CA GLN A 16 0.23 -0.61 -16.20
C GLN A 16 -0.02 0.46 -15.13
N VAL A 17 0.87 1.45 -15.00
CA VAL A 17 0.67 2.62 -14.13
C VAL A 17 -0.53 3.43 -14.59
N ALA A 18 -0.72 3.65 -15.90
CA ALA A 18 -1.87 4.35 -16.44
C ALA A 18 -3.17 3.62 -16.10
N ALA A 19 -3.20 2.30 -16.21
CA ALA A 19 -4.36 1.49 -15.81
C ALA A 19 -4.66 1.60 -14.30
N CYS A 20 -3.64 1.68 -13.44
CA CYS A 20 -3.83 1.95 -12.01
C CYS A 20 -4.48 3.33 -11.77
N ARG A 21 -4.18 4.33 -12.60
CA ARG A 21 -4.72 5.69 -12.44
C ARG A 21 -6.15 5.85 -12.92
N THR A 22 -6.51 5.17 -14.01
CA THR A 22 -7.83 5.30 -14.63
C THR A 22 -8.84 4.27 -14.11
N GLY A 23 -8.37 3.14 -13.59
CA GLY A 23 -9.19 2.04 -13.09
C GLY A 23 -8.61 1.45 -11.80
N ALA A 24 -8.32 0.14 -11.81
CA ALA A 24 -7.62 -0.52 -10.72
C ALA A 24 -6.55 -1.49 -11.25
N GLY A 25 -5.31 -1.30 -10.85
CA GLY A 25 -4.25 -2.29 -11.04
C GLY A 25 -4.29 -3.32 -9.92
N LEU A 26 -4.27 -4.59 -10.28
CA LEU A 26 -4.20 -5.71 -9.35
C LEU A 26 -2.89 -6.47 -9.49
N ALA A 27 -2.14 -6.56 -8.40
CA ALA A 27 -0.87 -7.29 -8.31
C ALA A 27 -0.88 -8.30 -7.16
N VAL A 28 -0.02 -9.33 -7.26
CA VAL A 28 0.20 -10.30 -6.18
C VAL A 28 1.63 -10.19 -5.70
N CYS A 29 1.79 -9.90 -4.41
CA CYS A 29 3.04 -10.07 -3.69
C CYS A 29 3.05 -11.49 -3.08
N ARG A 30 3.77 -12.40 -3.74
CA ARG A 30 3.81 -13.83 -3.37
C ARG A 30 4.63 -14.06 -2.10
N GLN A 31 5.63 -13.22 -1.87
CA GLN A 31 6.52 -13.24 -0.71
C GLN A 31 6.21 -11.99 0.14
N ALA A 32 5.04 -11.99 0.75
CA ALA A 32 4.66 -10.94 1.69
C ALA A 32 5.00 -11.38 3.11
N GLY A 33 5.89 -10.65 3.78
CA GLY A 33 6.02 -10.73 5.23
C GLY A 33 4.88 -9.96 5.89
N VAL A 34 4.08 -10.62 6.72
CA VAL A 34 3.03 -9.96 7.49
C VAL A 34 3.47 -9.85 8.94
N PHE A 35 3.41 -8.63 9.48
CA PHE A 35 3.86 -8.29 10.81
C PHE A 35 2.66 -7.75 11.59
N GLU A 36 2.43 -8.31 12.76
CA GLU A 36 1.51 -7.77 13.74
C GLU A 36 2.31 -7.08 14.83
N LEU A 37 2.06 -5.79 15.02
CA LEU A 37 2.72 -4.97 16.02
C LEU A 37 1.75 -4.70 17.16
N ARG A 38 2.19 -4.86 18.41
CA ARG A 38 1.39 -4.60 19.60
C ARG A 38 2.19 -3.81 20.62
N GLY A 39 1.57 -2.81 21.26
CA GLY A 39 2.24 -1.93 22.21
C GLY A 39 1.44 -0.66 22.49
N ALA A 40 2.09 0.35 23.09
CA ALA A 40 1.46 1.65 23.31
C ALA A 40 1.12 2.33 21.97
N ALA A 41 0.03 3.10 21.96
CA ALA A 41 -0.56 3.59 20.71
C ALA A 41 0.38 4.44 19.85
N ALA A 42 1.11 5.37 20.48
CA ALA A 42 2.07 6.21 19.78
C ALA A 42 3.23 5.39 19.19
N ASP A 43 3.73 4.43 19.95
CA ASP A 43 4.86 3.59 19.56
C ASP A 43 4.48 2.62 18.44
N VAL A 44 3.29 2.03 18.49
CA VAL A 44 2.77 1.16 17.43
C VAL A 44 2.59 1.91 16.12
N VAL A 45 2.05 3.13 16.16
CA VAL A 45 1.92 3.97 14.96
C VAL A 45 3.28 4.33 14.40
N PHE A 46 4.23 4.72 15.25
CA PHE A 46 5.59 5.05 14.85
C PHE A 46 6.30 3.82 14.24
N ALA A 47 6.28 2.69 14.94
CA ALA A 47 6.85 1.42 14.51
C ALA A 47 6.28 0.95 13.16
N ALA A 48 4.95 0.96 13.01
CA ALA A 48 4.30 0.54 11.77
C ALA A 48 4.70 1.41 10.58
N ARG A 49 4.73 2.74 10.78
CA ARG A 49 5.16 3.69 9.75
C ARG A 49 6.62 3.52 9.37
N SER A 50 7.49 3.36 10.36
CA SER A 50 8.93 3.18 10.18
C SER A 50 9.23 1.87 9.43
N LEU A 51 8.57 0.78 9.83
CA LEU A 51 8.71 -0.52 9.19
C LEU A 51 8.20 -0.52 7.74
N ALA A 52 7.03 0.08 7.48
CA ALA A 52 6.44 0.14 6.14
C ALA A 52 7.21 1.05 5.17
N ARG A 53 7.76 2.18 5.65
CA ARG A 53 8.56 3.09 4.81
C ARG A 53 9.97 2.59 4.54
N GLY A 54 10.50 1.76 5.46
CA GLY A 54 11.93 1.51 5.54
C GLY A 54 12.68 2.66 6.19
N ALA A 55 13.80 2.35 6.84
CA ALA A 55 14.72 3.37 7.33
C ALA A 55 15.13 4.29 6.17
N ALA A 56 15.10 5.60 6.41
CA ALA A 56 15.57 6.62 5.48
C ALA A 56 17.12 6.59 5.37
N GLY A 57 17.68 5.48 4.90
CA GLY A 57 19.08 5.33 4.56
C GLY A 57 19.27 5.47 3.05
N ARG A 58 20.32 6.19 2.62
CA ARG A 58 20.69 6.33 1.20
C ARG A 58 21.00 4.94 0.63
N GLY A 59 20.10 4.38 -0.18
CA GLY A 59 20.34 3.13 -0.93
C GLY A 59 19.19 2.11 -0.98
N ALA A 60 18.22 2.15 -0.06
CA ALA A 60 17.13 1.16 -0.01
C ALA A 60 15.86 1.66 -0.74
N GLN A 61 15.98 1.99 -2.02
CA GLN A 61 14.88 2.44 -2.85
C GLN A 61 14.20 1.23 -3.50
N GLY A 62 13.31 0.53 -2.79
CA GLY A 62 12.60 -0.60 -3.42
C GLY A 62 11.46 -1.21 -2.61
N MET A 63 11.68 -1.55 -1.33
CA MET A 63 10.67 -2.29 -0.56
C MET A 63 9.80 -1.34 0.26
N ARG A 64 8.63 -1.00 -0.27
CA ARG A 64 7.57 -0.28 0.46
C ARG A 64 6.52 -1.27 0.94
N GLY A 65 6.25 -1.22 2.23
CA GLY A 65 5.14 -1.94 2.84
C GLY A 65 3.88 -1.10 2.96
N TRP A 66 2.80 -1.78 3.31
CA TRP A 66 1.52 -1.16 3.67
C TRP A 66 1.25 -1.46 5.14
N TRP A 67 0.60 -0.53 5.84
CA TRP A 67 0.24 -0.74 7.23
C TRP A 67 -1.12 -0.11 7.55
N GLN A 68 -1.74 -0.60 8.62
CA GLN A 68 -2.92 0.01 9.21
C GLN A 68 -2.95 -0.26 10.71
N LEU A 69 -3.74 0.54 11.44
CA LEU A 69 -4.16 0.18 12.78
C LEU A 69 -5.29 -0.84 12.72
N VAL A 70 -5.17 -1.90 13.52
CA VAL A 70 -6.24 -2.86 13.82
C VAL A 70 -7.00 -2.38 15.07
N SER A 71 -6.29 -1.79 16.01
CA SER A 71 -6.82 -1.12 17.20
C SER A 71 -5.88 0.01 17.61
N ALA A 72 -6.20 0.75 18.67
CA ALA A 72 -5.31 1.79 19.19
C ALA A 72 -3.92 1.25 19.57
N GLN A 73 -3.82 -0.02 19.97
CA GLN A 73 -2.58 -0.65 20.47
C GLN A 73 -2.05 -1.74 19.54
N GLN A 74 -2.58 -1.83 18.31
CA GLN A 74 -2.25 -2.90 17.39
C GLN A 74 -2.22 -2.43 15.94
N ALA A 75 -1.15 -2.77 15.22
CA ALA A 75 -1.04 -2.52 13.79
C ALA A 75 -0.75 -3.80 13.01
N LEU A 76 -1.16 -3.81 11.75
CA LEU A 76 -0.75 -4.80 10.76
C LEU A 76 0.15 -4.12 9.75
N VAL A 77 1.28 -4.75 9.42
CA VAL A 77 2.19 -4.31 8.37
C VAL A 77 2.38 -5.46 7.39
N ALA A 78 2.27 -5.19 6.09
CA ALA A 78 2.59 -6.13 5.03
C ALA A 78 3.78 -5.56 4.24
N LEU A 79 4.89 -6.29 4.19
CA LEU A 79 6.09 -5.93 3.45
C LEU A 79 6.29 -6.90 2.30
N ASP A 80 6.70 -6.37 1.15
CA ASP A 80 7.23 -7.19 0.05
C ASP A 80 8.68 -7.59 0.37
N GLY A 81 8.97 -8.88 0.30
CA GLY A 81 10.30 -9.43 0.57
C GLY A 81 10.25 -10.76 1.33
N ASP A 82 11.32 -11.55 1.19
CA ASP A 82 11.52 -12.76 1.99
C ASP A 82 12.05 -12.44 3.41
N SER A 83 12.16 -13.48 4.24
CA SER A 83 12.61 -13.32 5.62
C SER A 83 14.03 -12.79 5.73
N ALA A 84 14.93 -13.18 4.83
CA ALA A 84 16.33 -12.75 4.85
C ALA A 84 16.46 -11.26 4.48
N ALA A 85 15.72 -10.80 3.47
CA ALA A 85 15.70 -9.41 3.04
C ALA A 85 15.08 -8.47 4.09
N LEU A 86 14.14 -8.99 4.91
CA LEU A 86 13.41 -8.21 5.90
C LEU A 86 14.01 -8.28 7.31
N ALA A 87 14.84 -9.29 7.62
CA ALA A 87 15.48 -9.43 8.94
C ALA A 87 16.18 -8.15 9.45
N PRO A 88 17.03 -7.45 8.67
CA PRO A 88 17.69 -6.24 9.15
C PRO A 88 16.73 -5.11 9.55
N ARG A 89 15.57 -5.03 8.88
CA ARG A 89 14.53 -4.04 9.22
C ARG A 89 13.81 -4.38 10.51
N ILE A 90 13.58 -5.66 10.76
CA ILE A 90 12.94 -6.16 11.99
C ILE A 90 13.89 -5.93 13.18
N ASP A 91 15.18 -6.22 13.00
CA ASP A 91 16.20 -5.99 14.03
C ASP A 91 16.32 -4.50 14.36
N ALA A 92 16.37 -3.64 13.34
CA ALA A 92 16.38 -2.18 13.53
C ALA A 92 15.12 -1.66 14.24
N LEU A 93 13.96 -2.25 13.96
CA LEU A 93 12.72 -1.89 14.65
C LEU A 93 12.80 -2.24 16.15
N SER A 94 13.26 -3.44 16.48
CA SER A 94 13.42 -3.88 17.87
C SER A 94 14.39 -2.98 18.66
N ALA A 95 15.40 -2.43 18.00
CA ALA A 95 16.35 -1.51 18.61
C ALA A 95 15.76 -0.13 18.93
N TRP A 96 14.81 0.37 18.12
CA TRP A 96 14.26 1.72 18.25
C TRP A 96 12.87 1.77 18.91
N ALA A 97 12.16 0.64 18.97
CA ALA A 97 10.87 0.50 19.61
C ALA A 97 10.82 -0.80 20.45
N PRO A 98 11.63 -0.89 21.53
CA PRO A 98 11.80 -2.12 22.30
C PRO A 98 10.51 -2.59 23.01
N ASP A 99 9.60 -1.65 23.29
CA ASP A 99 8.32 -1.94 23.95
C ASP A 99 7.21 -2.40 22.97
N VAL A 100 7.53 -2.49 21.67
CA VAL A 100 6.59 -2.98 20.65
C VAL A 100 6.85 -4.47 20.39
N ALA A 101 5.89 -5.30 20.77
CA ALA A 101 5.92 -6.72 20.43
C ALA A 101 5.64 -6.92 18.93
N VAL A 102 6.47 -7.74 18.28
CA VAL A 102 6.38 -8.04 16.84
C VAL A 102 6.12 -9.53 16.64
N THR A 103 5.01 -9.85 15.98
CA THR A 103 4.71 -11.22 15.52
C THR A 103 4.79 -11.28 14.00
N THR A 104 5.53 -12.27 13.47
CA THR A 104 5.71 -12.44 12.02
C THR A 104 4.94 -13.64 11.49
N ASP A 105 4.23 -13.48 10.37
CA ASP A 105 3.56 -14.55 9.64
C ASP A 105 4.05 -14.59 8.18
N TRP A 106 4.85 -15.61 7.88
CA TRP A 106 5.43 -15.86 6.56
C TRP A 106 4.58 -16.80 5.69
N SER A 107 3.47 -17.32 6.22
CA SER A 107 2.55 -18.23 5.51
C SER A 107 1.54 -17.48 4.62
N ARG A 108 1.62 -16.15 4.62
CA ARG A 108 0.67 -15.26 3.94
C ARG A 108 1.20 -14.78 2.59
N ALA A 109 0.26 -14.25 1.82
CA ALA A 109 0.52 -13.47 0.63
C ALA A 109 -0.34 -12.20 0.66
N ALA A 110 0.04 -11.19 -0.11
CA ALA A 110 -0.70 -9.96 -0.25
C ALA A 110 -1.17 -9.79 -1.70
N VAL A 111 -2.48 -9.61 -1.88
CA VAL A 111 -3.08 -9.21 -3.16
C VAL A 111 -3.37 -7.72 -3.07
N VAL A 112 -2.70 -6.93 -3.90
CA VAL A 112 -2.75 -5.47 -3.86
C VAL A 112 -3.62 -4.96 -4.99
N LEU A 113 -4.65 -4.18 -4.65
CA LEU A 113 -5.42 -3.37 -5.58
C LEU A 113 -5.02 -1.91 -5.41
N ALA A 114 -4.72 -1.21 -6.50
CA ALA A 114 -4.40 0.20 -6.47
C ALA A 114 -5.16 0.95 -7.58
N GLY A 115 -5.83 2.02 -7.19
CA GLY A 115 -6.53 2.91 -8.10
C GLY A 115 -7.86 3.42 -7.57
N PRO A 116 -8.49 4.40 -8.23
CA PRO A 116 -9.71 5.06 -7.77
C PRO A 116 -10.89 4.10 -7.50
N VAL A 117 -10.95 2.97 -8.21
CA VAL A 117 -12.04 1.99 -8.04
C VAL A 117 -11.68 0.80 -7.14
N ALA A 118 -10.47 0.75 -6.56
CA ALA A 118 -9.98 -0.39 -5.79
C ALA A 118 -10.90 -0.77 -4.62
N GLU A 119 -11.48 0.21 -3.94
CA GLU A 119 -12.44 -0.03 -2.86
C GLU A 119 -13.74 -0.66 -3.35
N ARG A 120 -14.27 -0.18 -4.48
CA ARG A 120 -15.51 -0.72 -5.08
C ARG A 120 -15.31 -2.17 -5.53
N VAL A 121 -14.17 -2.46 -6.18
CA VAL A 121 -13.80 -3.82 -6.60
C VAL A 121 -13.70 -4.73 -5.37
N LEU A 122 -12.98 -4.28 -4.33
CA LEU A 122 -12.85 -5.06 -3.10
C LEU A 122 -14.22 -5.31 -2.47
N ALA A 123 -15.03 -4.28 -2.25
CA ALA A 123 -16.34 -4.37 -1.62
C ALA A 123 -17.25 -5.38 -2.34
N ALA A 124 -17.28 -5.34 -3.68
CA ALA A 124 -18.05 -6.28 -4.47
C ALA A 124 -17.50 -7.72 -4.42
N ALA A 125 -16.19 -7.90 -4.26
CA ALA A 125 -15.57 -9.21 -4.15
C ALA A 125 -15.60 -9.80 -2.73
N LEU A 126 -15.72 -8.99 -1.67
CA LEU A 126 -15.64 -9.42 -0.26
C LEU A 126 -16.43 -10.70 0.07
N PRO A 127 -17.67 -10.91 -0.44
CA PRO A 127 -18.43 -12.13 -0.16
C PRO A 127 -17.81 -13.41 -0.72
N ARG A 128 -16.98 -13.29 -1.76
CA ARG A 128 -16.32 -14.41 -2.48
C ARG A 128 -14.90 -14.69 -1.99
N LEU A 129 -14.36 -13.84 -1.12
CA LEU A 129 -13.00 -13.98 -0.60
C LEU A 129 -12.95 -14.87 0.64
N PRO A 130 -11.79 -15.50 0.94
CA PRO A 130 -11.61 -16.28 2.15
C PRO A 130 -12.02 -15.50 3.42
N ARG A 131 -12.63 -16.19 4.39
CA ARG A 131 -13.01 -15.59 5.68
C ARG A 131 -11.80 -15.18 6.52
N SER A 132 -10.68 -15.87 6.36
CA SER A 132 -9.42 -15.62 7.08
C SER A 132 -8.59 -14.46 6.53
N ARG A 133 -9.18 -13.61 5.67
CA ARG A 133 -8.51 -12.44 5.08
C ARG A 133 -8.36 -11.31 6.08
N ARG A 134 -7.32 -10.51 5.91
CA ARG A 134 -7.20 -9.17 6.50
C ARG A 134 -7.10 -8.15 5.36
N VAL A 135 -7.67 -6.96 5.55
CA VAL A 135 -7.63 -5.89 4.53
C VAL A 135 -6.92 -4.70 5.12
N VAL A 136 -5.85 -4.23 4.48
CA VAL A 136 -5.14 -2.98 4.79
C VAL A 136 -5.53 -1.90 3.78
N ALA A 137 -5.81 -0.70 4.24
CA ALA A 137 -6.10 0.45 3.39
C ALA A 137 -5.05 1.55 3.55
N ASP A 138 -4.54 2.07 2.42
CA ASP A 138 -3.66 3.23 2.35
C ASP A 138 -4.04 4.08 1.13
N GLY A 139 -4.82 5.15 1.33
CA GLY A 139 -5.33 5.99 0.24
C GLY A 139 -6.19 5.20 -0.76
N HIS A 140 -5.78 5.17 -2.03
CA HIS A 140 -6.42 4.39 -3.10
C HIS A 140 -5.88 2.96 -3.23
N VAL A 141 -5.08 2.51 -2.26
CA VAL A 141 -4.55 1.14 -2.21
C VAL A 141 -5.35 0.32 -1.21
N ARG A 142 -5.71 -0.89 -1.61
CA ARG A 142 -6.31 -1.93 -0.77
C ARG A 142 -5.41 -3.17 -0.85
N VAL A 143 -4.94 -3.66 0.28
CA VAL A 143 -4.13 -4.88 0.35
C VAL A 143 -4.94 -5.96 1.05
N VAL A 144 -5.24 -7.03 0.33
CA VAL A 144 -5.90 -8.21 0.88
C VAL A 144 -4.83 -9.23 1.25
N VAL A 145 -4.62 -9.42 2.55
CA VAL A 145 -3.72 -10.42 3.11
C VAL A 145 -4.49 -11.72 3.29
N VAL A 146 -4.00 -12.79 2.67
CA VAL A 146 -4.61 -14.14 2.69
C VAL A 146 -3.55 -15.21 2.95
N PRO A 147 -3.93 -16.42 3.39
CA PRO A 147 -3.04 -17.58 3.31
C PRO A 147 -2.48 -17.74 1.90
N ARG A 148 -1.21 -18.10 1.78
CA ARG A 148 -0.49 -18.12 0.49
C ARG A 148 -1.18 -19.01 -0.54
N GLU A 149 -1.73 -20.14 -0.11
CA GLU A 149 -2.50 -21.08 -0.93
C GLU A 149 -3.77 -20.47 -1.55
N HIS A 150 -4.29 -19.37 -0.99
CA HIS A 150 -5.47 -18.67 -1.50
C HIS A 150 -5.15 -17.43 -2.32
N SER A 151 -3.87 -17.09 -2.52
CA SER A 151 -3.50 -15.85 -3.21
C SER A 151 -3.97 -15.83 -4.67
N ALA A 152 -3.85 -16.96 -5.37
CA ALA A 152 -4.26 -17.09 -6.76
C ALA A 152 -5.79 -16.99 -6.91
N SER A 153 -6.55 -17.76 -6.13
CA SER A 153 -8.02 -17.70 -6.16
C SER A 153 -8.57 -16.33 -5.74
N THR A 154 -7.92 -15.67 -4.77
CA THR A 154 -8.25 -14.29 -4.37
C THR A 154 -8.01 -13.30 -5.50
N ARG A 155 -6.85 -13.39 -6.18
CA ARG A 155 -6.52 -12.59 -7.36
C ARG A 155 -7.60 -12.74 -8.43
N ASP A 156 -7.95 -13.98 -8.77
CA ASP A 156 -8.87 -14.28 -9.85
C ASP A 156 -10.30 -13.84 -9.52
N ALA A 157 -10.74 -14.00 -8.26
CA ALA A 157 -12.04 -13.50 -7.81
C ALA A 157 -12.14 -11.96 -7.90
N LEU A 158 -11.08 -11.25 -7.50
CA LEU A 158 -11.02 -9.79 -7.59
C LEU A 158 -10.99 -9.31 -9.04
N LEU A 159 -10.23 -9.98 -9.93
CA LEU A 159 -10.19 -9.66 -11.36
C LEU A 159 -11.54 -9.94 -12.03
N ALA A 160 -12.20 -11.05 -11.69
CA ALA A 160 -13.49 -11.41 -12.26
C ALA A 160 -14.56 -10.35 -11.93
N VAL A 161 -14.62 -9.89 -10.68
CA VAL A 161 -15.55 -8.84 -10.24
C VAL A 161 -15.13 -7.46 -10.78
N GLY A 162 -13.84 -7.18 -10.76
CA GLY A 162 -13.32 -5.86 -11.08
C GLY A 162 -13.26 -5.56 -12.57
N ARG A 163 -13.38 -6.56 -13.46
CA ARG A 163 -13.29 -6.36 -14.92
C ARG A 163 -14.28 -5.32 -15.42
N GLU A 164 -15.52 -5.36 -14.93
CA GLU A 164 -16.58 -4.39 -15.29
C GLU A 164 -16.29 -2.98 -14.76
N LEU A 165 -15.42 -2.87 -13.76
CA LEU A 165 -14.98 -1.62 -13.15
C LEU A 165 -13.62 -1.14 -13.69
N GLY A 166 -13.05 -1.83 -14.68
CA GLY A 166 -11.73 -1.49 -15.24
C GLY A 166 -10.55 -2.01 -14.42
N ALA A 167 -10.73 -3.08 -13.63
CA ALA A 167 -9.62 -3.74 -12.96
C ALA A 167 -8.82 -4.62 -13.92
N VAL A 168 -7.50 -4.50 -13.90
CA VAL A 168 -6.58 -5.27 -14.74
C VAL A 168 -5.42 -5.81 -13.93
N ALA A 169 -4.86 -6.94 -14.36
CA ALA A 169 -3.65 -7.48 -13.77
C ALA A 169 -2.43 -6.59 -14.14
N VAL A 170 -1.62 -6.24 -13.15
CA VAL A 170 -0.40 -5.44 -13.31
C VAL A 170 0.75 -6.03 -12.49
N SER A 171 1.97 -5.55 -12.74
CA SER A 171 3.12 -5.83 -11.90
C SER A 171 3.02 -5.10 -10.55
N LEU A 172 3.64 -5.67 -9.53
CA LEU A 172 3.76 -5.02 -8.23
C LEU A 172 4.53 -3.69 -8.32
N GLU A 173 5.52 -3.63 -9.21
CA GLU A 173 6.30 -2.44 -9.50
C GLU A 173 5.41 -1.29 -10.03
N ALA A 174 4.45 -1.58 -10.92
CA ALA A 174 3.51 -0.57 -11.41
C ALA A 174 2.65 0.01 -10.28
N VAL A 175 2.19 -0.84 -9.34
CA VAL A 175 1.46 -0.40 -8.15
C VAL A 175 2.33 0.49 -7.26
N GLN A 176 3.58 0.11 -7.02
CA GLN A 176 4.52 0.87 -6.20
C GLN A 176 4.86 2.24 -6.82
N LEU A 177 5.05 2.28 -8.15
CA LEU A 177 5.27 3.52 -8.92
C LEU A 177 4.05 4.43 -8.90
N ASN A 178 2.84 3.89 -9.06
CA ASN A 178 1.61 4.68 -8.98
C ASN A 178 1.47 5.34 -7.59
N GLY A 179 1.62 4.57 -6.52
CA GLY A 179 1.56 5.11 -5.16
C GLY A 179 2.67 6.12 -4.86
N ALA A 180 3.85 5.99 -5.48
CA ALA A 180 4.91 7.00 -5.40
C ALA A 180 4.48 8.34 -6.02
N ALA A 181 3.87 8.29 -7.20
CA ALA A 181 3.40 9.45 -7.93
C ALA A 181 2.28 10.18 -7.19
N GLU A 182 1.29 9.45 -6.65
CA GLU A 182 0.18 10.02 -5.88
C GLU A 182 0.66 10.76 -4.62
N ARG A 183 1.61 10.19 -3.88
CA ARG A 183 2.22 10.84 -2.72
C ARG A 183 3.05 12.07 -3.10
N ALA A 184 3.73 12.04 -4.25
CA ALA A 184 4.48 13.20 -4.74
C ALA A 184 3.56 14.33 -5.21
N LEU A 185 2.38 14.00 -5.75
CA LEU A 185 1.35 14.97 -6.09
C LEU A 185 0.75 15.60 -4.83
N THR A 186 0.36 14.76 -3.86
CA THR A 186 -0.20 15.20 -2.58
C THR A 186 0.75 16.14 -1.82
N ARG A 187 2.06 15.81 -1.76
CA ARG A 187 3.05 16.69 -1.12
C ARG A 187 3.15 18.05 -1.77
N ARG A 188 3.06 18.12 -3.11
CA ARG A 188 3.12 19.38 -3.85
C ARG A 188 1.87 20.23 -3.62
N THR A 189 0.69 19.62 -3.62
CA THR A 189 -0.56 20.35 -3.35
C THR A 189 -0.63 20.84 -1.91
N THR A 190 -0.24 20.03 -0.92
CA THR A 190 -0.16 20.48 0.48
C THR A 190 0.86 21.60 0.66
N SER A 191 2.05 21.49 0.06
CA SER A 191 3.07 22.55 0.14
C SER A 191 2.62 23.85 -0.54
N ALA A 192 1.92 23.76 -1.68
CA ALA A 192 1.41 24.94 -2.38
C ALA A 192 0.28 25.62 -1.58
N ALA A 193 -0.62 24.85 -0.97
CA ALA A 193 -1.70 25.37 -0.13
C ALA A 193 -1.19 26.04 1.16
N SER A 194 -0.07 25.56 1.73
CA SER A 194 0.62 26.25 2.84
C SER A 194 1.32 27.55 2.43
N SER A 195 1.57 27.76 1.12
CA SER A 195 2.30 28.92 0.61
C SER A 195 1.38 30.10 0.22
N THR A 196 0.06 29.89 0.16
CA THR A 196 -0.95 30.92 -0.15
C THR A 196 -1.50 31.63 1.10
N GLY A 197 -0.86 31.50 2.25
CA GLY A 197 -1.28 32.08 3.54
C GLY A 197 -0.47 33.30 3.99
N VAL A 198 -0.07 34.19 3.08
CA VAL A 198 0.43 35.53 3.43
C VAL A 198 -0.24 36.54 2.48
N GLU A 199 -1.51 36.83 2.73
CA GLU A 199 -2.14 38.02 2.16
C GLU A 199 -1.92 39.16 3.17
N SER A 200 -0.98 40.03 2.80
CA SER A 200 -0.66 41.26 3.50
C SER A 200 -1.92 42.07 3.73
N THR A 201 -2.26 42.34 4.99
CA THR A 201 -3.26 43.37 5.31
C THR A 201 -2.59 44.73 5.08
N PRO A 202 -3.04 45.58 4.13
CA PRO A 202 -2.60 46.95 4.10
C PRO A 202 -3.31 47.70 5.24
N THR A 203 -2.57 48.05 6.28
CA THR A 203 -3.05 48.95 7.33
C THR A 203 -3.21 50.34 6.74
N GLY A 204 -4.42 50.64 6.24
CA GLY A 204 -4.84 52.00 5.94
C GLY A 204 -5.31 52.66 7.23
N GLU A 205 -4.51 53.54 7.79
CA GLU A 205 -4.90 54.42 8.89
C GLU A 205 -5.34 55.76 8.29
N PRO A 206 -6.57 56.26 8.55
CA PRO A 206 -6.94 57.62 8.20
C PRO A 206 -6.40 58.59 9.25
N ILE A 207 -5.60 59.54 8.77
CA ILE A 207 -5.04 60.70 9.48
C ILE A 207 -6.19 61.62 9.94
N PRO A 208 -6.18 62.13 11.20
CA PRO A 208 -6.89 63.36 11.56
C PRO A 208 -6.12 64.63 11.17
#